data_AF-A0A8S4QQ03-F1
#
_entry.id   AF-A0A8S4QQ03-F1
#
_cell.length_a   1.000
_cell.length_b   1.000
_cell.length_c   1.000
_cell.angle_alpha   90.00
_cell.angle_beta   90.00
_cell.angle_gamma   90.00
#
_symmetry.space_group_name_H-M   'P 1'
#
loop_
_entity.id
_entity.type
_entity.pdbx_description
1 polymer ?
#
loop_
_entity_poly.entity_id
_entity_poly.type
_entity_poly.pdbx_seq_one_letter_code
_entity_poly.pdbx_strand_id
1 'polypeptide(L)'
;GNSNSLASVDLGAGYVGLREYSEVKVALRMGLHAYAGPALAGARLFCALTTAPSITWNQYLQSVWRVINIFALQRVYQLVIYCVIATIFRHHLFVWTVFSPKLLYDFVATVFSMQSLSTIGNIVLLTHVTSWFARLFTYKTTL
;
A
#
# COMPACT_ATOMS: atom_id res chain seq x y z
N GLY A 1 -12.29 -14.18 -17.24
CA GLY A 1 -13.31 -13.45 -18.02
C GLY A 1 -14.48 -12.98 -17.17
N ASN A 2 -15.31 -13.88 -16.62
CA ASN A 2 -16.49 -13.47 -15.85
C ASN A 2 -16.79 -14.37 -14.61
N SER A 3 -15.90 -15.32 -14.30
CA SER A 3 -16.19 -16.37 -13.31
C SER A 3 -15.74 -16.06 -11.89
N ASN A 4 -15.24 -14.84 -11.60
CA ASN A 4 -14.56 -14.48 -10.34
C ASN A 4 -13.69 -15.61 -9.77
N SER A 5 -13.04 -16.40 -10.65
CA SER A 5 -12.34 -17.62 -10.27
C SER A 5 -10.84 -17.39 -10.24
N LEU A 6 -10.19 -17.87 -9.17
CA LEU A 6 -8.74 -17.83 -9.01
C LEU A 6 -8.00 -18.58 -10.14
N ALA A 7 -8.66 -19.54 -10.80
CA ALA A 7 -8.09 -20.29 -11.91
C ALA A 7 -7.92 -19.44 -13.20
N SER A 8 -8.58 -18.29 -13.29
CA SER A 8 -8.53 -17.42 -14.48
C SER A 8 -7.51 -16.28 -14.40
N VAL A 9 -6.68 -16.31 -13.37
CA VAL A 9 -5.74 -15.24 -13.03
C VAL A 9 -4.48 -15.43 -13.85
N ASP A 10 -4.05 -14.37 -14.52
CA ASP A 10 -2.78 -14.40 -15.25
C ASP A 10 -1.61 -14.35 -14.27
N LEU A 11 -0.76 -15.39 -14.33
CA LEU A 11 0.45 -15.49 -13.52
C LEU A 11 1.73 -15.21 -14.31
N GLY A 12 1.63 -14.80 -15.59
CA GLY A 12 2.77 -14.64 -16.49
C GLY A 12 3.89 -13.77 -15.93
N ALA A 13 3.53 -12.63 -15.31
CA ALA A 13 4.48 -11.71 -14.69
C ALA A 13 5.31 -12.34 -13.55
N GLY A 14 4.78 -13.37 -12.88
CA GLY A 14 5.46 -14.05 -11.77
C GLY A 14 6.54 -15.04 -12.26
N TYR A 15 6.36 -15.59 -13.46
CA TYR A 15 7.23 -16.61 -14.04
C TYR A 15 8.42 -16.07 -14.85
N VAL A 16 8.43 -14.77 -15.16
CA VAL A 16 9.47 -14.16 -16.00
C VAL A 16 10.87 -14.42 -15.42
N GLY A 17 11.71 -15.16 -16.16
CA GLY A 17 13.09 -15.45 -15.77
C GLY A 17 13.26 -16.51 -14.66
N LEU A 18 12.23 -17.29 -14.32
CA LEU A 18 12.39 -18.48 -13.47
C LEU A 18 12.80 -19.69 -14.32
N ARG A 19 13.87 -20.38 -13.89
CA ARG A 19 14.33 -21.64 -14.50
C ARG A 19 13.60 -22.87 -13.94
N GLU A 20 13.16 -22.77 -12.69
CA GLU A 20 12.48 -23.83 -11.95
C GLU A 20 11.27 -23.24 -11.21
N TYR A 21 10.23 -24.07 -11.05
CA TYR A 21 9.03 -23.69 -10.31
C TYR A 21 9.35 -23.44 -8.83
N SER A 22 8.92 -22.28 -8.32
CA SER A 22 9.01 -21.95 -6.91
C SER A 22 7.85 -21.04 -6.53
N GLU A 23 6.90 -21.61 -5.78
CA GLU A 23 5.67 -20.95 -5.33
C GLU A 23 5.95 -19.60 -4.68
N VAL A 24 6.92 -19.55 -3.76
CA VAL A 24 7.28 -18.36 -3.00
C VAL A 24 7.79 -17.25 -3.92
N LYS A 25 8.65 -17.58 -4.89
CA LYS A 25 9.23 -16.59 -5.82
C LYS A 25 8.17 -16.03 -6.75
N VAL A 26 7.28 -16.89 -7.25
CA VAL A 26 6.16 -16.48 -8.12
C VAL A 26 5.18 -15.60 -7.35
N ALA A 27 4.80 -15.99 -6.14
CA ALA A 27 3.87 -15.25 -5.30
C ALA A 27 4.40 -13.85 -4.94
N LEU A 28 5.68 -13.75 -4.55
CA LEU A 28 6.33 -12.47 -4.25
C LEU A 28 6.30 -11.54 -5.48
N ARG A 29 6.71 -12.05 -6.64
CA ARG A 29 6.76 -11.26 -7.89
C ARG A 29 5.36 -10.84 -8.34
N MET A 30 4.40 -11.74 -8.25
CA MET A 30 3.01 -11.45 -8.57
C MET A 30 2.43 -10.39 -7.65
N GLY A 31 2.67 -10.49 -6.34
CA GLY A 31 2.25 -9.49 -5.37
C GLY A 31 2.87 -8.12 -5.64
N LEU A 32 4.19 -8.07 -5.88
CA LEU A 32 4.87 -6.81 -6.24
C LEU A 32 4.31 -6.23 -7.54
N HIS A 33 4.10 -7.04 -8.57
CA HIS A 33 3.55 -6.58 -9.85
C HIS A 33 2.12 -6.07 -9.71
N ALA A 34 1.25 -6.80 -9.01
CA ALA A 34 -0.16 -6.45 -8.84
C ALA A 34 -0.37 -5.23 -7.93
N TYR A 35 0.50 -5.02 -6.94
CA TYR A 35 0.30 -3.99 -5.90
C TYR A 35 1.37 -2.88 -5.90
N ALA A 36 2.26 -2.83 -6.90
CA ALA A 36 3.22 -1.72 -7.04
C ALA A 36 2.53 -0.36 -7.25
N GLY A 37 1.41 -0.32 -7.97
CA GLY A 37 0.70 0.92 -8.28
C GLY A 37 0.32 1.74 -7.03
N PRO A 38 -0.42 1.18 -6.07
CA PRO A 38 -0.75 1.84 -4.81
C PRO A 38 0.48 2.32 -4.03
N ALA A 39 1.56 1.54 -4.00
CA ALA A 39 2.80 1.91 -3.31
C ALA A 39 3.49 3.11 -3.98
N LEU A 40 3.58 3.11 -5.33
CA LEU A 40 4.14 4.20 -6.11
C LEU A 40 3.29 5.47 -6.02
N ALA A 41 1.96 5.35 -6.01
CA ALA A 41 1.05 6.47 -5.82
C ALA A 41 1.26 7.14 -4.45
N GLY A 42 1.40 6.35 -3.39
CA GLY A 42 1.75 6.84 -2.06
C GLY A 42 3.09 7.58 -2.03
N ALA A 43 4.12 7.00 -2.65
CA ALA A 43 5.44 7.62 -2.76
C ALA A 43 5.41 8.94 -3.57
N ARG A 44 4.64 9.00 -4.67
CA ARG A 44 4.48 10.21 -5.48
C ARG A 44 3.80 11.33 -4.70
N LEU A 45 2.74 11.01 -3.96
CA LEU A 45 2.05 11.95 -3.07
C LEU A 45 3.00 12.49 -2.00
N PHE A 46 3.83 11.61 -1.42
CA PHE A 46 4.85 12.02 -0.47
C PHE A 46 5.85 13.02 -1.06
N CYS A 47 6.42 12.72 -2.23
CA CYS A 47 7.36 13.64 -2.90
C CYS A 47 6.70 14.98 -3.31
N ALA A 48 5.39 14.97 -3.61
CA ALA A 48 4.65 16.19 -3.90
C ALA A 48 4.56 17.10 -2.65
N LEU A 49 4.34 16.52 -1.46
CA LEU A 49 4.29 17.27 -0.20
C LEU A 49 5.64 17.93 0.15
N THR A 50 6.76 17.28 -0.17
CA THR A 50 8.10 17.81 0.13
C THR A 50 8.54 18.94 -0.80
N THR A 51 7.88 19.12 -1.95
CA THR A 51 8.28 20.10 -2.97
C THR A 51 7.70 21.49 -2.71
N ALA A 52 6.75 21.63 -1.78
CA ALA A 52 6.10 22.90 -1.47
C ALA A 52 7.03 23.85 -0.68
N PRO A 53 7.37 25.05 -1.22
CA PRO A 53 8.53 25.84 -0.77
C PRO A 53 8.35 26.67 0.52
N SER A 54 7.35 26.43 1.37
CA SER A 54 7.11 27.29 2.55
C SER A 54 6.35 26.61 3.70
N ILE A 55 6.49 25.29 3.88
CA ILE A 55 5.74 24.55 4.88
C ILE A 55 6.49 24.52 6.23
N THR A 56 5.83 25.00 7.30
CA THR A 56 6.32 24.82 8.68
C THR A 56 6.25 23.33 9.05
N TRP A 57 7.20 22.81 9.85
CA TRP A 57 7.25 21.39 10.23
C TRP A 57 5.90 20.81 10.72
N ASN A 58 5.15 21.57 11.53
CA ASN A 58 3.82 21.17 11.99
C ASN A 58 2.79 21.01 10.85
N GLN A 59 2.83 21.90 9.85
CA GLN A 59 1.95 21.83 8.68
C GLN A 59 2.32 20.66 7.76
N TYR A 60 3.61 20.32 7.68
CA TYR A 60 4.09 19.16 6.93
C TYR A 60 3.57 17.86 7.55
N LEU A 61 3.74 17.69 8.87
CA LEU A 61 3.22 16.53 9.59
C LEU A 61 1.70 16.41 9.46
N GLN A 62 0.96 17.52 9.57
CA GLN A 62 -0.50 17.52 9.36
C GLN A 62 -0.87 17.09 7.93
N SER A 63 -0.12 17.53 6.92
CA SER A 63 -0.37 17.16 5.52
C SER A 63 -0.09 15.67 5.26
N VAL A 64 1.02 15.15 5.78
CA VAL A 64 1.34 13.72 5.72
C VAL A 64 0.26 12.89 6.41
N TRP A 65 -0.15 13.30 7.62
CA TRP A 65 -1.20 12.61 8.38
C TRP A 65 -2.56 12.61 7.64
N ARG A 66 -2.95 13.74 7.03
CA ARG A 66 -4.16 13.83 6.20
C ARG A 66 -4.11 12.89 5.00
N VAL A 67 -2.99 12.87 4.26
CA VAL A 67 -2.84 12.01 3.07
C VAL A 67 -2.89 10.52 3.46
N ILE A 68 -2.20 10.13 4.52
CA ILE A 68 -2.23 8.74 5.03
C ILE A 68 -3.65 8.36 5.43
N ASN A 69 -4.36 9.23 6.16
CA ASN A 69 -5.74 8.96 6.56
C ASN A 69 -6.70 8.87 5.40
N ILE A 70 -6.61 9.76 4.40
CA ILE A 70 -7.46 9.70 3.21
C ILE A 70 -7.22 8.38 2.47
N PHE A 71 -5.96 7.97 2.30
CA PHE A 71 -5.61 6.72 1.63
C PHE A 71 -6.09 5.49 2.42
N ALA A 72 -5.92 5.50 3.74
CA ALA A 72 -6.42 4.44 4.62
C ALA A 72 -7.95 4.35 4.60
N LEU A 73 -8.65 5.48 4.71
CA LEU A 73 -10.11 5.55 4.65
C LEU A 73 -10.64 5.05 3.30
N GLN A 74 -9.99 5.39 2.19
CA GLN A 74 -10.37 4.89 0.87
C GLN A 74 -10.32 3.36 0.80
N ARG A 75 -9.29 2.74 1.37
CA ARG A 75 -9.15 1.26 1.41
C ARG A 75 -10.17 0.62 2.35
N VAL A 76 -10.39 1.20 3.52
CA VAL A 76 -11.40 0.72 4.48
C VAL A 76 -12.80 0.84 3.89
N TYR A 77 -13.12 1.95 3.23
CA TYR A 77 -14.40 2.18 2.58
C TYR A 77 -14.73 1.08 1.53
N GLN A 78 -13.77 0.76 0.67
CA GLN A 78 -13.92 -0.30 -0.33
C GLN A 78 -14.18 -1.67 0.32
N LEU A 79 -13.44 -2.00 1.38
CA LEU A 79 -13.59 -3.25 2.12
C LEU A 79 -14.95 -3.33 2.83
N VAL A 80 -15.36 -2.26 3.51
CA VAL A 80 -16.62 -2.20 4.26
C VAL A 80 -17.80 -2.38 3.32
N ILE A 81 -17.85 -1.67 2.18
CA ILE A 81 -18.92 -1.84 1.19
C ILE A 81 -18.98 -3.28 0.72
N TYR A 82 -17.83 -3.87 0.42
CA TYR A 82 -17.77 -5.24 -0.05
C TYR A 82 -18.28 -6.24 1.01
N CYS A 83 -17.87 -6.07 2.26
CA CYS A 83 -18.35 -6.87 3.39
C CYS A 83 -19.85 -6.70 3.65
N VAL A 84 -20.38 -5.48 3.53
CA VAL A 84 -21.84 -5.21 3.67
C VAL A 84 -22.61 -5.97 2.60
N ILE A 85 -22.19 -5.87 1.33
CA ILE A 85 -22.82 -6.60 0.22
C ILE A 85 -22.74 -8.11 0.47
N ALA A 86 -21.57 -8.64 0.84
CA ALA A 86 -21.40 -10.06 1.15
C ALA A 86 -22.29 -10.51 2.33
N THR A 87 -22.53 -9.62 3.30
CA THR A 87 -23.41 -9.89 4.44
C THR A 87 -24.88 -9.95 4.01
N ILE A 88 -25.33 -9.04 3.14
CA ILE A 88 -26.69 -9.05 2.59
C ILE A 88 -26.97 -10.36 1.83
N PHE A 89 -26.00 -10.81 1.02
CA PHE A 89 -26.15 -12.04 0.23
C PHE A 89 -25.75 -13.32 0.97
N ARG A 90 -25.49 -13.27 2.29
CA ARG A 90 -25.00 -14.40 3.11
C ARG A 90 -25.83 -15.68 2.99
N HIS A 91 -27.15 -15.56 2.81
CA HIS A 91 -28.07 -16.71 2.75
C HIS A 91 -28.20 -17.30 1.34
N HIS A 92 -27.58 -16.69 0.33
CA HIS A 92 -27.63 -17.20 -1.03
C HIS A 92 -26.66 -18.39 -1.18
N LEU A 93 -27.13 -19.48 -1.79
CA LEU A 93 -26.28 -20.61 -2.15
C LEU A 93 -25.14 -20.10 -3.03
N PHE A 94 -23.90 -20.50 -2.73
CA PHE A 94 -22.66 -20.12 -3.44
C PHE A 94 -22.12 -18.70 -3.18
N VAL A 95 -22.59 -17.98 -2.16
CA VAL A 95 -22.04 -16.66 -1.78
C VAL A 95 -20.51 -16.71 -1.60
N TRP A 96 -20.00 -17.63 -0.80
CA TRP A 96 -18.56 -17.70 -0.53
C TRP A 96 -17.75 -18.07 -1.77
N THR A 97 -18.26 -18.88 -2.68
CA THR A 97 -17.52 -19.21 -3.91
C THR A 97 -17.42 -18.04 -4.89
N VAL A 98 -18.41 -17.13 -4.87
CA VAL A 98 -18.43 -15.94 -5.76
C VAL A 98 -17.69 -14.75 -5.13
N PHE A 99 -17.79 -14.57 -3.81
CA PHE A 99 -17.22 -13.41 -3.12
C PHE A 99 -15.82 -13.68 -2.53
N SER A 100 -15.49 -14.89 -2.08
CA SER A 100 -14.18 -15.15 -1.43
C SER A 100 -12.97 -14.84 -2.31
N PRO A 101 -12.95 -15.14 -3.63
CA PRO A 101 -11.80 -14.82 -4.47
C PRO A 101 -11.49 -13.32 -4.46
N LYS A 102 -12.50 -12.47 -4.63
CA LYS A 102 -12.33 -11.01 -4.59
C LYS A 102 -12.02 -10.49 -3.19
N LEU A 103 -12.63 -11.05 -2.14
CA LEU A 103 -12.29 -10.71 -0.76
C LEU A 103 -10.79 -10.97 -0.47
N LEU A 104 -10.27 -12.11 -0.97
CA LEU A 104 -8.87 -12.47 -0.82
C LEU A 104 -7.95 -11.48 -1.56
N TYR A 105 -8.32 -11.06 -2.78
CA TYR A 105 -7.59 -9.99 -3.49
C TYR A 105 -7.57 -8.67 -2.72
N ASP A 106 -8.71 -8.26 -2.17
CA ASP A 106 -8.82 -7.03 -1.40
C ASP A 106 -8.04 -7.12 -0.08
N PHE A 107 -8.01 -8.30 0.56
CA PHE A 107 -7.17 -8.56 1.74
C PHE A 107 -5.67 -8.47 1.42
N VAL A 108 -5.20 -9.12 0.37
CA VAL A 108 -3.77 -9.02 0.00
C VAL A 108 -3.43 -7.57 -0.37
N ALA A 109 -4.33 -6.88 -1.06
CA ALA A 109 -4.16 -5.46 -1.38
C ALA A 109 -4.09 -4.55 -0.14
N THR A 110 -4.85 -4.84 0.94
CA THR A 110 -4.72 -4.07 2.20
C THR A 110 -3.39 -4.35 2.89
N VAL A 111 -2.91 -5.60 2.90
CA VAL A 111 -1.58 -5.93 3.44
C VAL A 111 -0.47 -5.14 2.73
N PHE A 112 -0.45 -5.15 1.39
CA PHE A 112 0.54 -4.38 0.63
C PHE A 112 0.38 -2.86 0.82
N SER A 113 -0.85 -2.37 0.96
CA SER A 113 -1.11 -0.95 1.26
C SER A 113 -0.62 -0.55 2.66
N MET A 114 -0.80 -1.40 3.67
CA MET A 114 -0.27 -1.15 5.01
C MET A 114 1.26 -1.19 5.01
N GLN A 115 1.86 -2.14 4.29
CA GLN A 115 3.31 -2.24 4.13
C GLN A 115 3.89 -0.98 3.47
N SER A 116 3.25 -0.44 2.43
CA SER A 116 3.72 0.77 1.74
C SER A 116 3.58 2.03 2.59
N LEU A 117 2.50 2.17 3.36
CA LEU A 117 2.35 3.28 4.30
C LEU A 117 3.40 3.21 5.42
N SER A 118 3.70 2.00 5.91
CA SER A 118 4.73 1.78 6.94
C SER A 118 6.12 2.15 6.42
N THR A 119 6.48 1.78 5.18
CA THR A 119 7.78 2.18 4.60
C THR A 119 7.90 3.70 4.43
N ILE A 120 6.83 4.38 4.00
CA ILE A 120 6.80 5.84 3.94
C ILE A 120 7.03 6.46 5.33
N GLY A 121 6.37 5.93 6.37
CA GLY A 121 6.57 6.38 7.75
C GLY A 121 8.01 6.21 8.23
N ASN A 122 8.65 5.08 7.92
CA ASN A 122 10.06 4.85 8.23
C ASN A 122 11.00 5.83 7.50
N ILE A 123 10.72 6.15 6.23
CA ILE A 123 11.48 7.14 5.45
C ILE A 123 11.38 8.54 6.08
N VAL A 124 10.18 8.95 6.50
CA VAL A 124 9.97 10.24 7.20
C VAL A 124 10.75 10.28 8.51
N LEU A 125 10.69 9.21 9.31
CA LEU A 125 11.42 9.11 10.56
C LEU A 125 12.93 9.23 10.34
N LEU A 126 13.48 8.48 9.38
CA LEU A 126 14.89 8.54 9.00
C LEU A 126 15.31 9.94 8.56
N THR A 127 14.51 10.58 7.69
CA THR A 127 14.78 11.94 7.21
C THR A 127 14.79 12.97 8.35
N HIS A 128 13.87 12.81 9.31
CA HIS A 128 13.84 13.68 10.48
C HIS A 128 15.07 13.47 11.36
N VAL A 129 15.41 12.22 11.66
CA VAL A 129 16.59 11.86 12.47
C VAL A 129 17.87 12.41 11.84
N THR A 130 18.07 12.22 10.53
CA THR A 130 19.25 12.75 9.83
C THR A 130 19.30 14.28 9.86
N SER A 131 18.16 14.96 9.67
CA SER A 131 18.10 16.42 9.75
C SER A 131 18.42 16.96 11.15
N TRP A 132 17.99 16.25 12.20
CA TRP A 132 18.29 16.58 13.59
C TRP A 132 19.79 16.42 13.87
N PHE A 133 20.38 15.28 13.47
CA PHE A 133 21.82 15.07 13.58
C PHE A 133 22.62 16.14 12.82
N ALA A 134 22.23 16.49 11.60
CA ALA A 134 22.91 17.53 10.81
C ALA A 134 22.90 18.89 11.52
N ARG A 135 21.78 19.29 12.11
CA ARG A 135 21.68 20.54 12.91
C ARG A 135 22.56 20.51 14.16
N LEU A 136 22.65 19.36 14.82
CA LEU A 136 23.47 19.19 16.03
C LEU A 136 24.97 19.31 15.72
N PHE A 137 25.42 18.77 14.59
CA PHE A 137 26.81 18.92 14.14
C PHE A 137 27.12 20.34 13.64
N THR A 138 26.25 20.96 12.84
CA THR A 138 26.48 22.33 12.33
C THR A 138 26.51 23.37 13.45
N TYR A 139 25.71 23.22 14.51
CA TYR A 139 25.75 24.12 15.67
C TYR A 139 27.09 24.02 16.44
N LYS A 140 27.70 22.82 16.51
CA LYS A 140 28.99 22.62 17.17
C LYS A 140 30.19 23.18 16.40
N THR A 141 30.11 23.31 15.08
CA THR A 141 31.22 23.84 14.24
C THR A 141 31.25 25.37 14.15
N THR A 142 30.25 26.07 14.70
CA THR A 142 30.12 27.54 14.60
C THR A 142 30.37 28.25 15.95
N LEU A 143 30.87 27.52 16.95
CA LEU A 143 31.33 28.00 18.26
C LEU A 143 32.85 27.78 18.34
#